data_AF-A0ABD0KIZ6-F1
#
_entry.id   AF-A0ABD0KIZ6-F1
#
_cell.length_a   1.000
_cell.length_b   1.000
_cell.length_c   1.000
_cell.angle_alpha   90.00
_cell.angle_beta   90.00
_cell.angle_gamma   90.00
#
_symmetry.space_group_name_H-M   'P 1'
#
loop_
_entity.id
_entity.type
_entity.pdbx_description
1 polymer ?
#
loop_
_entity_poly.entity_id
_entity_poly.type
_entity_poly.pdbx_seq_one_letter_code
_entity_poly.pdbx_strand_id
1 'polypeptide(L)'
;MTRSRDKDGGWAWTVLCACSMCIMVSNGLAILAGMFQTVFLEEFQGGVVFTSWITSLFASLMQLAGPLSGLTSSVFGCRVSVMAGGCLLTLGLLLSAFCRSLTSLLLAFGISGGLGLGLIYSAAVVAVNFSFVKYRPLATGVVLAAGGLGVMGMPALCRFLLDAYSWQETLLILSCVSAQLLVAGAMLFPSDAHTAGTGCR
;
A
#
# COMPACT_ATOMS: atom_id res chain seq x y z
N MET A 1 -0.05 27.44 -24.56
CA MET A 1 -1.39 27.01 -24.09
C MET A 1 -1.63 25.54 -24.48
N THR A 2 -0.90 24.59 -23.90
CA THR A 2 -1.02 23.17 -24.23
C THR A 2 -0.88 22.34 -22.95
N ARG A 3 -1.92 22.30 -22.12
CA ARG A 3 -1.91 21.49 -20.89
C ARG A 3 -3.32 21.10 -20.43
N SER A 4 -4.05 20.30 -21.22
CA SER A 4 -5.32 19.71 -20.73
C SER A 4 -5.83 18.46 -21.46
N ARG A 5 -5.15 17.92 -22.47
CA ARG A 5 -5.76 16.88 -23.33
C ARG A 5 -5.74 15.46 -22.72
N ASP A 6 -4.98 15.23 -21.63
CA ASP A 6 -4.88 13.92 -20.98
C ASP A 6 -5.67 13.81 -19.66
N LYS A 7 -6.23 14.91 -19.15
CA LYS A 7 -7.10 14.89 -17.96
C LYS A 7 -8.53 14.51 -18.39
N ASP A 8 -9.13 13.56 -17.70
CA ASP A 8 -10.41 12.91 -18.07
C ASP A 8 -10.39 12.11 -19.40
N GLY A 9 -9.20 11.87 -19.99
CA GLY A 9 -9.03 11.08 -21.23
C GLY A 9 -8.95 9.56 -20.99
N GLY A 10 -8.76 8.77 -22.06
CA GLY A 10 -8.67 7.30 -21.99
C GLY A 10 -7.59 6.79 -21.03
N TRP A 11 -6.44 7.47 -20.98
CA TRP A 11 -5.33 7.11 -20.08
C TRP A 11 -5.69 7.29 -18.59
N ALA A 12 -6.53 8.28 -18.26
CA ALA A 12 -6.97 8.51 -16.88
C ALA A 12 -7.75 7.32 -16.32
N TRP A 13 -8.46 6.56 -17.17
CA TRP A 13 -9.15 5.33 -16.78
C TRP A 13 -8.18 4.18 -16.50
N THR A 14 -7.09 4.05 -17.25
CA THR A 14 -6.03 3.07 -16.96
C THR A 14 -5.37 3.38 -15.62
N VAL A 15 -5.07 4.66 -15.36
CA VAL A 15 -4.55 5.12 -14.06
C VAL A 15 -5.55 4.83 -12.94
N LEU A 16 -6.85 5.02 -13.19
CA LEU A 16 -7.91 4.71 -12.23
C LEU A 16 -7.90 3.22 -11.85
N CYS A 17 -7.80 2.32 -12.84
CA CYS A 17 -7.74 0.88 -12.61
C CYS A 17 -6.48 0.50 -11.80
N ALA A 18 -5.32 1.05 -12.15
CA ALA A 18 -4.07 0.80 -11.43
C ALA A 18 -4.14 1.29 -9.98
N CYS A 19 -4.60 2.52 -9.75
CA CYS A 19 -4.79 3.06 -8.40
C CYS A 19 -5.84 2.27 -7.59
N SER A 20 -6.90 1.80 -8.24
CA SER A 20 -7.92 0.96 -7.60
C SER A 20 -7.34 -0.36 -7.14
N MET A 21 -6.49 -1.01 -7.96
CA MET A 21 -5.76 -2.22 -7.55
C MET A 21 -4.82 -1.95 -6.39
N CYS A 22 -4.07 -0.82 -6.43
CA CYS A 22 -3.20 -0.42 -5.32
C CYS A 22 -3.98 -0.24 -4.02
N ILE A 23 -5.10 0.46 -4.06
CA ILE A 23 -5.91 0.73 -2.87
C ILE A 23 -6.62 -0.53 -2.38
N MET A 24 -7.11 -1.38 -3.28
CA MET A 24 -7.67 -2.69 -2.92
C MET A 24 -6.66 -3.55 -2.14
N VAL A 25 -5.44 -3.70 -2.66
CA VAL A 25 -4.40 -4.49 -1.98
C VAL A 25 -3.95 -3.80 -0.70
N SER A 26 -3.71 -2.49 -0.70
CA SER A 26 -3.24 -1.78 0.49
C SER A 26 -4.23 -1.85 1.65
N ASN A 27 -5.52 -1.62 1.38
CA ASN A 27 -6.54 -1.69 2.43
C ASN A 27 -6.77 -3.13 2.91
N GLY A 28 -6.69 -4.11 1.99
CA GLY A 28 -6.75 -5.52 2.36
C GLY A 28 -5.62 -5.91 3.31
N LEU A 29 -4.37 -5.57 2.96
CA LEU A 29 -3.18 -5.82 3.78
C LEU A 29 -3.26 -5.13 5.15
N ALA A 30 -3.81 -3.92 5.21
CA ALA A 30 -3.97 -3.20 6.46
C ALA A 30 -4.85 -3.96 7.47
N ILE A 31 -5.92 -4.61 7.00
CA ILE A 31 -6.79 -5.44 7.85
C ILE A 31 -6.10 -6.75 8.27
N LEU A 32 -5.26 -7.32 7.39
CA LEU A 32 -4.50 -8.51 7.73
C LEU A 32 -3.54 -8.29 8.90
N ALA A 33 -3.02 -7.08 9.09
CA ALA A 33 -2.18 -6.77 10.27
C ALA A 33 -2.91 -7.06 11.59
N GLY A 34 -4.22 -6.82 11.65
CA GLY A 34 -5.05 -7.18 12.82
C GLY A 34 -5.20 -8.69 13.00
N MET A 35 -5.32 -9.44 11.91
CA MET A 35 -5.36 -10.92 11.96
C MET A 35 -4.01 -11.51 12.37
N PHE A 36 -2.91 -10.99 11.83
CA PHE A 36 -1.58 -11.46 12.18
C PHE A 36 -1.24 -11.21 13.65
N GLN A 37 -1.83 -10.20 14.28
CA GLN A 37 -1.69 -9.98 15.73
C GLN A 37 -2.10 -11.20 16.55
N THR A 38 -3.26 -11.79 16.25
CA THR A 38 -3.78 -12.93 17.01
C THR A 38 -2.91 -14.16 16.74
N VAL A 39 -2.46 -14.33 15.50
CA VAL A 39 -1.52 -15.40 15.12
C VAL A 39 -0.19 -15.27 15.85
N PHE A 40 0.39 -14.06 15.92
CA PHE A 40 1.65 -13.83 16.64
C PHE A 40 1.50 -14.00 18.16
N LEU A 41 0.32 -13.70 18.70
CA LEU A 41 0.02 -13.91 20.12
C LEU A 41 0.01 -15.40 20.48
N GLU A 42 -0.61 -16.23 19.65
CA GLU A 42 -0.66 -17.68 19.84
C GLU A 42 0.73 -18.32 19.68
N GLU A 43 1.49 -17.92 18.65
CA GLU A 43 2.78 -18.53 18.32
C GLU A 43 3.87 -18.20 19.35
N PHE A 44 4.05 -16.92 19.67
CA PHE A 44 5.18 -16.50 20.49
C PHE A 44 4.89 -16.57 21.99
N GLN A 45 3.62 -16.73 22.39
CA GLN A 45 3.12 -16.56 23.77
C GLN A 45 3.68 -15.31 24.48
N GLY A 46 4.19 -14.35 23.69
CA GLY A 46 4.67 -13.07 24.17
C GLY A 46 3.47 -12.30 24.64
N GLY A 47 3.49 -11.81 25.87
CA GLY A 47 2.32 -11.18 26.49
C GLY A 47 1.63 -10.19 25.56
N VAL A 48 0.29 -10.15 25.62
CA VAL A 48 -0.62 -9.39 24.74
C VAL A 48 -0.15 -7.96 24.44
N VAL A 49 0.54 -7.33 25.39
CA VAL A 49 1.15 -6.01 25.23
C VAL A 49 2.12 -5.98 24.05
N PHE A 50 3.11 -6.88 23.99
CA PHE A 50 4.16 -6.84 22.98
C PHE A 50 3.63 -7.05 21.55
N THR A 51 2.66 -7.94 21.35
CA THR A 51 2.03 -8.14 20.04
C THR A 51 1.17 -6.96 19.63
N SER A 52 0.49 -6.31 20.59
CA SER A 52 -0.34 -5.12 20.34
C SER A 52 0.51 -3.91 19.94
N TRP A 53 1.76 -3.83 20.39
CA TRP A 53 2.68 -2.79 19.95
C TRP A 53 2.99 -2.87 18.45
N ILE A 54 3.02 -4.07 17.86
CA ILE A 54 3.33 -4.27 16.44
C ILE A 54 2.23 -3.65 15.57
N THR A 55 0.97 -4.01 15.83
CA THR A 55 -0.19 -3.48 15.11
C THR A 55 -0.42 -2.00 15.38
N SER A 56 -0.20 -1.55 16.62
CA SER A 56 -0.32 -0.14 16.99
C SER A 56 0.71 0.71 16.26
N LEU A 57 1.96 0.26 16.18
CA LEU A 57 3.00 0.93 15.39
C LEU A 57 2.69 0.92 13.91
N PHE A 58 2.26 -0.22 13.37
CA PHE A 58 1.85 -0.35 11.98
C PHE A 58 0.75 0.65 11.62
N ALA A 59 -0.33 0.71 12.41
CA ALA A 59 -1.45 1.62 12.19
C ALA A 59 -1.03 3.08 12.37
N SER A 60 -0.22 3.38 13.39
CA SER A 60 0.30 4.73 13.64
C SER A 60 1.15 5.24 12.47
N LEU A 61 2.04 4.39 11.94
CA LEU A 61 2.90 4.75 10.81
C LEU A 61 2.13 4.86 9.51
N MET A 62 1.13 4.02 9.28
CA MET A 62 0.22 4.14 8.15
C MET A 62 -0.52 5.49 8.17
N GLN A 63 -0.98 5.93 9.34
CA GLN A 63 -1.65 7.24 9.50
C GLN A 63 -0.66 8.41 9.39
N LEU A 64 0.54 8.28 9.96
CA LEU A 64 1.59 9.30 9.89
C LEU A 64 2.12 9.50 8.47
N ALA A 65 2.10 8.44 7.66
CA ALA A 65 2.40 8.50 6.24
C ALA A 65 1.42 9.38 5.46
N GLY A 66 0.22 9.67 5.97
CA GLY A 66 -0.71 10.65 5.39
C GLY A 66 -0.08 12.06 5.27
N PRO A 67 0.21 12.74 6.40
CA PRO A 67 0.91 14.03 6.38
C PRO A 67 2.26 14.00 5.67
N LEU A 68 3.06 12.95 5.93
CA LEU A 68 4.36 12.75 5.30
C LEU A 68 4.24 12.69 3.78
N SER A 69 3.25 11.97 3.25
CA SER A 69 3.03 11.87 1.81
C SER A 69 2.65 13.20 1.16
N GLY A 70 2.06 14.15 1.88
CA GLY A 70 1.80 15.51 1.37
C GLY A 70 3.10 16.26 1.12
N LEU A 71 4.08 16.11 2.02
CA LEU A 71 5.43 16.66 1.88
C LEU A 71 6.26 15.87 0.87
N THR A 72 6.16 14.53 0.86
CA THR A 72 6.93 13.68 -0.05
C THR A 72 6.40 13.77 -1.48
N SER A 73 5.09 13.89 -1.69
CA SER A 73 4.52 14.01 -3.04
C SER A 73 4.81 15.36 -3.68
N SER A 74 4.97 16.43 -2.89
CA SER A 74 5.40 17.73 -3.42
C SER A 74 6.87 17.75 -3.83
N VAL A 75 7.73 16.96 -3.15
CA VAL A 75 9.18 16.94 -3.39
C VAL A 75 9.62 15.82 -4.36
N PHE A 76 9.08 14.61 -4.23
CA PHE A 76 9.52 13.39 -4.94
C PHE A 76 8.54 12.89 -6.01
N GLY A 77 7.32 13.44 -6.04
CA GLY A 77 6.26 13.04 -6.96
C GLY A 77 5.61 11.68 -6.63
N CYS A 78 4.39 11.46 -7.13
CA CYS A 78 3.62 10.23 -6.85
C CYS A 78 4.34 8.94 -7.28
N ARG A 79 5.19 9.03 -8.31
CA ARG A 79 5.99 7.91 -8.85
C ARG A 79 6.87 7.27 -7.78
N VAL A 80 7.75 8.08 -7.23
CA VAL A 80 8.81 7.61 -6.35
C VAL A 80 8.19 7.10 -5.06
N SER A 81 7.11 7.73 -4.59
CA SER A 81 6.36 7.29 -3.41
C SER A 81 5.74 5.90 -3.56
N VAL A 82 5.08 5.58 -4.68
CA VAL A 82 4.49 4.23 -4.88
C VAL A 82 5.57 3.16 -5.01
N MET A 83 6.63 3.44 -5.78
CA MET A 83 7.72 2.48 -5.97
C MET A 83 8.50 2.25 -4.67
N ALA A 84 8.86 3.32 -3.96
CA ALA A 84 9.55 3.22 -2.67
C ALA A 84 8.68 2.52 -1.62
N GLY A 85 7.40 2.89 -1.53
CA GLY A 85 6.44 2.26 -0.62
C GLY A 85 6.23 0.78 -0.91
N GLY A 86 6.10 0.41 -2.20
CA GLY A 86 6.00 -0.98 -2.64
C GLY A 86 7.24 -1.79 -2.29
N CYS A 87 8.44 -1.25 -2.55
CA CYS A 87 9.70 -1.92 -2.20
C CYS A 87 9.82 -2.11 -0.69
N LEU A 88 9.51 -1.07 0.10
CA LEU A 88 9.53 -1.14 1.57
C LEU A 88 8.55 -2.19 2.10
N LEU A 89 7.34 -2.24 1.55
CA LEU A 89 6.31 -3.20 1.95
C LEU A 89 6.70 -4.63 1.58
N THR A 90 7.16 -4.87 0.35
CA THR A 90 7.57 -6.20 -0.10
C THR A 90 8.78 -6.70 0.69
N LEU A 91 9.81 -5.86 0.88
CA LEU A 91 10.96 -6.20 1.72
C LEU A 91 10.56 -6.42 3.17
N GLY A 92 9.64 -5.61 3.69
CA GLY A 92 9.11 -5.75 5.05
C GLY A 92 8.43 -7.08 5.31
N LEU A 93 7.52 -7.47 4.42
CA LEU A 93 6.82 -8.75 4.48
C LEU A 93 7.78 -9.93 4.28
N LEU A 94 8.72 -9.80 3.33
CA LEU A 94 9.72 -10.83 3.07
C LEU A 94 10.64 -11.05 4.28
N LEU A 95 11.18 -9.96 4.85
CA LEU A 95 12.01 -10.03 6.06
C LEU A 95 11.24 -10.59 7.26
N SER A 96 9.94 -10.24 7.37
CA SER A 96 9.08 -10.74 8.44
C SER A 96 8.91 -12.25 8.41
N ALA A 97 8.88 -12.87 7.21
CA ALA A 97 8.80 -14.33 7.07
C ALA A 97 10.03 -15.06 7.66
N PHE A 98 11.21 -14.42 7.66
CA PHE A 98 12.44 -14.99 8.23
C PHE A 98 12.68 -14.61 9.70
N CYS A 99 11.86 -13.71 10.26
CA CYS A 99 12.04 -13.24 11.63
C CYS A 99 11.60 -14.30 12.65
N ARG A 100 12.49 -14.62 13.60
CA ARG A 100 12.22 -15.53 14.73
C ARG A 100 12.06 -14.82 16.08
N SER A 101 12.12 -13.49 16.08
CA SER A 101 11.98 -12.67 17.29
C SER A 101 10.89 -11.62 17.10
N LEU A 102 10.12 -11.38 18.17
CA LEU A 102 9.06 -10.36 18.19
C LEU A 102 9.61 -8.96 17.89
N THR A 103 10.80 -8.63 18.38
CA THR A 103 11.42 -7.33 18.15
C THR A 103 11.80 -7.15 16.68
N SER A 104 12.35 -8.18 16.05
CA SER A 104 12.65 -8.14 14.61
C SER A 104 11.37 -8.06 13.77
N LEU A 105 10.31 -8.74 14.20
CA LEU A 105 9.00 -8.68 13.54
C LEU A 105 8.38 -7.29 13.66
N LEU A 106 8.50 -6.64 14.82
CA LEU A 106 8.04 -5.27 15.04
C LEU A 106 8.72 -4.27 14.10
N LEU A 107 10.04 -4.42 13.92
CA LEU A 107 10.83 -3.56 13.02
C LEU A 107 10.50 -3.86 11.55
N ALA A 108 10.47 -5.12 11.14
CA ALA A 108 10.17 -5.50 9.76
C ALA A 108 8.69 -5.26 9.44
N PHE A 109 7.78 -6.00 10.06
CA PHE A 109 6.34 -5.93 9.75
C PHE A 109 5.73 -4.59 10.12
N GLY A 110 5.97 -4.11 11.34
CA GLY A 110 5.36 -2.89 11.87
C GLY A 110 5.85 -1.64 11.15
N ILE A 111 7.16 -1.40 11.19
CA ILE A 111 7.73 -0.15 10.66
C ILE A 111 7.70 -0.13 9.14
N SER A 112 8.31 -1.12 8.49
CA SER A 112 8.43 -1.08 7.02
C SER A 112 7.09 -1.39 6.32
N GLY A 113 6.25 -2.25 6.90
CA GLY A 113 4.89 -2.49 6.39
C GLY A 113 3.98 -1.28 6.54
N GLY A 114 3.96 -0.64 7.71
CA GLY A 114 3.11 0.53 7.97
C GLY A 114 3.49 1.75 7.13
N LEU A 115 4.80 2.07 7.07
CA LEU A 115 5.30 3.16 6.22
C LEU A 115 5.08 2.87 4.73
N GLY A 116 5.35 1.64 4.29
CA GLY A 116 5.17 1.24 2.89
C GLY A 116 3.73 1.38 2.42
N LEU A 117 2.78 0.83 3.18
CA LEU A 117 1.35 0.91 2.85
C LEU A 117 0.81 2.33 2.86
N GLY A 118 1.20 3.13 3.85
CA GLY A 118 0.76 4.51 3.95
C GLY A 118 1.24 5.37 2.77
N LEU A 119 2.48 5.18 2.31
CA LEU A 119 3.01 5.87 1.12
C LEU A 119 2.26 5.48 -0.16
N ILE A 120 1.99 4.18 -0.35
CA ILE A 120 1.26 3.67 -1.52
C ILE A 120 -0.17 4.23 -1.54
N TYR A 121 -0.87 4.16 -0.39
CA TYR A 121 -2.25 4.63 -0.28
C TYR A 121 -2.37 6.10 -0.63
N SER A 122 -1.56 6.95 0.01
CA SER A 122 -1.62 8.38 -0.23
C SER A 122 -1.24 8.75 -1.67
N ALA A 123 -0.20 8.15 -2.23
CA ALA A 123 0.21 8.45 -3.60
C ALA A 123 -0.84 8.00 -4.63
N ALA A 124 -1.51 6.87 -4.41
CA ALA A 124 -2.60 6.40 -5.27
C ALA A 124 -3.81 7.35 -5.23
N VAL A 125 -4.21 7.81 -4.04
CA VAL A 125 -5.31 8.79 -3.89
C VAL A 125 -4.96 10.10 -4.59
N VAL A 126 -3.74 10.61 -4.38
CA VAL A 126 -3.28 11.87 -4.99
C VAL A 126 -3.25 11.75 -6.53
N ALA A 127 -2.74 10.64 -7.07
CA ALA A 127 -2.68 10.41 -8.52
C ALA A 127 -4.08 10.41 -9.18
N VAL A 128 -5.08 9.81 -8.55
CA VAL A 128 -6.47 9.80 -9.05
C VAL A 128 -7.04 11.22 -9.07
N ASN A 129 -6.83 11.98 -7.99
CA ASN A 129 -7.31 13.36 -7.88
C ASN A 129 -6.68 14.30 -8.94
N PHE A 130 -5.43 14.05 -9.34
CA PHE A 130 -4.78 14.80 -10.41
C PHE A 130 -5.21 14.38 -11.83
N SER A 131 -5.57 13.11 -12.02
CA SER A 131 -5.90 12.53 -13.33
C SER A 131 -7.29 12.92 -13.83
N PHE A 132 -8.24 13.12 -12.91
CA PHE A 132 -9.59 13.58 -13.23
C PHE A 132 -9.80 15.03 -12.82
N VAL A 133 -10.66 15.76 -13.52
CA VAL A 133 -11.13 17.10 -13.13
C VAL A 133 -12.65 17.13 -13.09
N LYS A 134 -13.29 16.72 -14.18
CA LYS A 134 -14.76 16.69 -14.29
C LYS A 134 -15.39 15.54 -13.52
N TYR A 135 -14.75 14.36 -13.55
CA TYR A 135 -15.29 13.12 -12.94
C TYR A 135 -14.62 12.74 -11.62
N ARG A 136 -13.96 13.69 -10.94
CA ARG A 136 -13.23 13.46 -9.67
C ARG A 136 -14.05 12.70 -8.60
N PRO A 137 -15.30 13.10 -8.27
CA PRO A 137 -16.05 12.40 -7.22
C PRO A 137 -16.35 10.95 -7.58
N LEU A 138 -16.59 10.69 -8.87
CA LEU A 138 -16.90 9.36 -9.39
C LEU A 138 -15.64 8.48 -9.37
N ALA A 139 -14.50 9.01 -9.82
CA ALA A 139 -13.20 8.34 -9.77
C ALA A 139 -12.79 7.99 -8.33
N THR A 140 -12.87 8.96 -7.42
CA THR A 140 -12.57 8.72 -5.99
C THR A 140 -13.54 7.71 -5.38
N GLY A 141 -14.83 7.75 -5.75
CA GLY A 141 -15.82 6.76 -5.31
C GLY A 141 -15.48 5.33 -5.76
N VAL A 142 -15.09 5.14 -7.02
CA VAL A 142 -14.66 3.82 -7.55
C VAL A 142 -13.45 3.29 -6.79
N VAL A 143 -12.46 4.16 -6.55
CA VAL A 143 -11.23 3.80 -5.83
C VAL A 143 -11.50 3.41 -4.39
N LEU A 144 -12.36 4.14 -3.69
CA LEU A 144 -12.77 3.80 -2.32
C LEU A 144 -13.58 2.49 -2.29
N ALA A 145 -14.45 2.26 -3.27
CA ALA A 145 -15.19 1.01 -3.40
C ALA A 145 -14.24 -0.19 -3.61
N ALA A 146 -13.19 -0.03 -4.43
CA ALA A 146 -12.15 -1.04 -4.58
C ALA A 146 -11.41 -1.33 -3.26
N GLY A 147 -11.16 -0.31 -2.44
CA GLY A 147 -10.65 -0.47 -1.08
C GLY A 147 -11.56 -1.33 -0.20
N GLY A 148 -12.88 -1.14 -0.28
CA GLY A 148 -13.86 -1.98 0.42
C GLY A 148 -13.85 -3.44 -0.03
N LEU A 149 -13.75 -3.69 -1.34
CA LEU A 149 -13.59 -5.04 -1.88
C LEU A 149 -12.32 -5.72 -1.36
N GLY A 150 -11.23 -4.97 -1.24
CA GLY A 150 -9.97 -5.44 -0.65
C GLY A 150 -10.13 -5.88 0.80
N VAL A 151 -10.79 -5.07 1.62
CA VAL A 151 -11.07 -5.36 3.03
C VAL A 151 -11.98 -6.59 3.21
N MET A 152 -12.93 -6.83 2.30
CA MET A 152 -13.80 -8.01 2.38
C MET A 152 -13.12 -9.28 1.86
N GLY A 153 -12.36 -9.18 0.77
CA GLY A 153 -11.76 -10.34 0.09
C GLY A 153 -10.46 -10.83 0.70
N MET A 154 -9.53 -9.92 1.07
CA MET A 154 -8.21 -10.32 1.55
C MET A 154 -8.22 -11.14 2.85
N PRO A 155 -9.07 -10.85 3.85
CA PRO A 155 -9.16 -11.68 5.04
C PRO A 155 -9.59 -13.12 4.76
N ALA A 156 -10.53 -13.33 3.84
CA ALA A 156 -10.96 -14.67 3.44
C ALA A 156 -9.82 -15.44 2.77
N LEU A 157 -9.08 -14.77 1.88
CA LEU A 157 -7.88 -15.32 1.26
C LEU A 157 -6.83 -15.66 2.33
N CYS A 158 -6.52 -14.74 3.24
CA CYS A 158 -5.52 -14.95 4.28
C CYS A 158 -5.89 -16.10 5.22
N ARG A 159 -7.15 -16.24 5.63
CA ARG A 159 -7.61 -17.41 6.41
C ARG A 159 -7.36 -18.71 5.67
N PHE A 160 -7.76 -18.77 4.39
CA PHE A 160 -7.52 -19.96 3.58
C PHE A 160 -6.02 -20.30 3.47
N LEU A 161 -5.14 -19.30 3.38
CA LEU A 161 -3.70 -19.52 3.42
C LEU A 161 -3.22 -20.01 4.78
N LEU A 162 -3.69 -19.42 5.88
CA LEU A 162 -3.28 -19.80 7.24
C LEU A 162 -3.78 -21.21 7.63
N ASP A 163 -4.88 -21.67 7.05
CA ASP A 163 -5.39 -23.04 7.27
C ASP A 163 -4.53 -24.10 6.56
N ALA A 164 -3.91 -23.74 5.42
CA ALA A 164 -3.10 -24.66 4.62
C ALA A 164 -1.58 -24.52 4.86
N TYR A 165 -1.13 -23.34 5.27
CA TYR A 165 0.28 -22.97 5.41
C TYR A 165 0.55 -22.27 6.73
N SER A 166 1.80 -22.33 7.20
CA SER A 166 2.24 -21.56 8.37
C SER A 166 2.19 -20.05 8.10
N TRP A 167 2.21 -19.26 9.18
CA TRP A 167 2.16 -17.80 9.09
C TRP A 167 3.35 -17.19 8.32
N GLN A 168 4.53 -17.83 8.36
CA GLN A 168 5.73 -17.41 7.62
C GLN A 168 5.53 -17.53 6.10
N GLU A 169 5.04 -18.68 5.64
CA GLU A 169 4.74 -18.93 4.23
C GLU A 169 3.61 -18.02 3.74
N THR A 170 2.60 -17.78 4.57
CA THR A 170 1.53 -16.82 4.27
C THR A 170 2.09 -15.41 4.05
N LEU A 171 3.00 -14.94 4.91
CA LEU A 171 3.67 -13.63 4.73
C LEU A 171 4.52 -13.58 3.45
N LEU A 172 5.15 -14.70 3.08
CA LEU A 172 5.93 -14.82 1.86
C LEU A 172 5.02 -14.69 0.62
N ILE A 173 3.91 -15.42 0.59
CA ILE A 173 2.92 -15.29 -0.50
C ILE A 173 2.35 -13.87 -0.56
N LEU A 174 2.08 -13.27 0.60
CA LEU A 174 1.57 -11.91 0.70
C LEU A 174 2.60 -10.87 0.21
N SER A 175 3.90 -11.15 0.36
CA SER A 175 4.97 -10.34 -0.22
C SER A 175 4.96 -10.40 -1.76
N CYS A 176 4.64 -11.55 -2.36
CA CYS A 176 4.47 -11.67 -3.81
C CYS A 176 3.25 -10.90 -4.30
N VAL A 177 2.14 -10.90 -3.53
CA VAL A 177 0.96 -10.09 -3.84
C VAL A 177 1.28 -8.60 -3.76
N SER A 178 2.05 -8.17 -2.74
CA SER A 178 2.44 -6.77 -2.62
C SER A 178 3.44 -6.33 -3.70
N ALA A 179 4.25 -7.24 -4.24
CA ALA A 179 5.14 -6.94 -5.38
C ALA A 179 4.36 -6.51 -6.64
N GLN A 180 3.11 -6.94 -6.82
CA GLN A 180 2.25 -6.47 -7.92
C GLN A 180 1.97 -4.96 -7.84
N LEU A 181 2.07 -4.36 -6.64
CA LEU A 181 1.95 -2.91 -6.46
C LEU A 181 3.07 -2.15 -7.17
N LEU A 182 4.26 -2.75 -7.30
CA LEU A 182 5.37 -2.15 -8.06
C LEU A 182 5.04 -2.08 -9.55
N VAL A 183 4.39 -3.13 -10.09
CA VAL A 183 3.94 -3.17 -11.48
C VAL A 183 2.82 -2.15 -11.70
N ALA A 184 1.85 -2.07 -10.80
CA ALA A 184 0.79 -1.06 -10.86
C ALA A 184 1.34 0.37 -10.75
N GLY A 185 2.36 0.58 -9.89
CA GLY A 185 3.10 1.84 -9.80
C GLY A 185 3.84 2.21 -11.09
N ALA A 186 4.36 1.23 -11.82
CA ALA A 186 4.96 1.45 -13.14
C ALA A 186 3.90 1.76 -14.22
N MET A 187 2.69 1.21 -14.11
CA MET A 187 1.57 1.51 -15.02
C MET A 187 0.94 2.89 -14.83
N LEU A 188 1.19 3.56 -13.70
CA LEU A 188 0.72 4.93 -13.49
C LEU A 188 1.32 5.97 -14.48
N PHE A 189 2.30 5.58 -15.33
CA PHE A 189 2.99 6.50 -16.24
C PHE A 189 2.39 6.55 -17.65
N PRO A 190 1.91 7.72 -18.12
CA PRO A 190 2.02 8.05 -19.53
C PRO A 190 3.50 8.26 -19.88
N SER A 191 3.92 7.74 -21.02
CA SER A 191 5.29 7.83 -21.53
C SER A 191 5.62 9.23 -22.04
N ASP A 192 5.71 10.23 -21.17
CA ASP A 192 6.21 11.56 -21.56
C ASP A 192 7.58 11.83 -20.96
N ALA A 193 8.58 11.35 -21.68
CA ALA A 193 9.98 11.76 -21.58
C ALA A 193 10.21 13.23 -22.03
N HIS A 194 9.30 14.17 -21.70
CA HIS A 194 9.39 15.57 -22.14
C HIS A 194 9.23 16.64 -21.05
N THR A 195 9.19 16.27 -19.77
CA THR A 195 9.31 17.24 -18.66
C THR A 195 10.39 16.84 -17.65
N ALA A 196 11.57 16.49 -18.18
CA ALA A 196 12.82 16.79 -17.49
C ALA A 196 12.97 18.33 -17.44
N GLY A 197 12.33 18.97 -16.47
CA GLY A 197 12.43 20.42 -16.28
C GLY A 197 11.09 21.07 -15.94
N THR A 198 10.63 20.87 -14.71
CA THR A 198 9.85 21.83 -13.90
C THR A 198 9.47 21.05 -12.65
N GLY A 199 10.32 21.05 -11.61
CA GLY A 199 10.57 22.27 -10.85
C GLY A 199 9.32 22.54 -10.03
N CYS A 200 9.34 22.05 -8.80
CA CYS A 200 8.37 22.32 -7.74
C CYS A 200 8.02 23.82 -7.72
N ARG A 201 6.77 24.15 -8.03
CA ARG A 201 6.04 25.34 -7.57
C ARG A 201 4.55 25.10 -7.67
#